data_AF-A0A0A2CQZ4-F1
#
_entry.id   AF-A0A0A2CQZ4-F1
#
_cell.length_a   1.000
_cell.length_b   1.000
_cell.length_c   1.000
_cell.angle_alpha   90.00
_cell.angle_beta   90.00
_cell.angle_gamma   90.00
#
_symmetry.space_group_name_H-M   'P 1'
#
loop_
_entity.id
_entity.type
_entity.pdbx_description
1 polymer ?
#
loop_
_entity_poly.entity_id
_entity_poly.type
_entity_poly.pdbx_seq_one_letter_code
_entity_poly.pdbx_strand_id
1 'polypeptide(L)' 'MNQTKTPSSNVSFNSREVPYFRALEQDLVRKTKMTKSAVYKQALKEYHGKHFTHQM' A
#
# COMPACT_ATOMS: atom_id res chain seq x y z
N MET A 1 -15.62 16.80 13.71
CA MET A 1 -14.86 15.58 13.38
C MET A 1 -13.71 15.99 12.48
N ASN A 2 -12.51 16.07 13.02
CA ASN A 2 -11.34 16.62 12.32
C ASN A 2 -10.82 15.61 11.30
N GLN A 3 -11.11 15.83 10.01
CA GLN A 3 -10.44 15.14 8.92
C GLN A 3 -9.02 15.69 8.76
N THR A 4 -8.04 14.92 9.20
CA THR A 4 -6.63 15.14 8.86
C THR A 4 -6.42 14.83 7.38
N LYS A 5 -6.26 15.90 6.59
CA LYS A 5 -5.75 15.85 5.21
C LYS A 5 -4.38 15.16 5.20
N THR A 6 -4.27 14.02 4.53
CA THR A 6 -3.00 13.59 3.90
C THR A 6 -3.28 13.31 2.42
N PRO A 7 -2.70 14.09 1.49
CA PRO A 7 -2.89 13.88 0.07
C PRO A 7 -1.93 12.78 -0.41
N SER A 8 -2.33 11.52 -0.30
CA SER A 8 -1.70 10.42 -1.05
C SER A 8 -2.53 9.13 -1.11
N SER A 9 -3.60 9.00 -0.32
CA SER A 9 -4.46 7.81 -0.32
C SER A 9 -5.70 8.04 -1.18
N ASN A 10 -5.55 8.01 -2.51
CA ASN A 10 -6.69 7.79 -3.41
C ASN A 10 -7.04 6.29 -3.51
N VAL A 11 -6.33 5.42 -2.80
CA VAL A 11 -6.65 4.00 -2.69
C VAL A 11 -7.43 3.78 -1.41
N SER A 12 -8.75 3.66 -1.54
CA SER A 12 -9.62 3.19 -0.48
C SER A 12 -9.37 1.70 -0.28
N PHE A 13 -8.72 1.34 0.82
CA PHE A 13 -8.64 -0.05 1.25
C PHE A 13 -9.88 -0.38 2.08
N ASN A 14 -10.52 -1.50 1.79
CA ASN A 14 -11.56 -2.04 2.66
C ASN A 14 -10.91 -2.63 3.93
N SER A 15 -11.66 -2.76 5.03
CA SER A 15 -11.14 -3.26 6.31
C SER A 15 -10.43 -4.61 6.22
N ARG A 16 -10.76 -5.42 5.22
CA ARG A 16 -10.11 -6.70 4.93
C ARG A 16 -8.75 -6.55 4.25
N GLU A 17 -8.55 -5.50 3.45
CA GLU A 17 -7.35 -5.26 2.63
C GLU A 17 -6.25 -4.53 3.42
N VAL A 18 -6.64 -3.71 4.42
CA VAL A 18 -5.72 -3.02 5.33
C VAL A 18 -4.67 -3.92 5.98
N PRO A 19 -5.02 -5.07 6.61
CA PRO A 19 -4.02 -5.93 7.23
C PRO A 19 -3.04 -6.54 6.21
N TYR A 20 -3.51 -6.90 5.00
CA TYR A 20 -2.64 -7.41 3.94
C TYR A 20 -1.67 -6.34 3.45
N PHE A 21 -2.15 -5.11 3.22
CA PHE A 21 -1.31 -4.01 2.80
C PHE A 21 -0.25 -3.67 3.85
N ARG A 22 -0.61 -3.67 5.14
CA ARG A 22 0.32 -3.43 6.25
C ARG A 22 1.40 -4.50 6.39
N ALA A 23 1.02 -5.77 6.23
CA ALA A 23 1.98 -6.87 6.24
C ALA A 23 2.99 -6.72 5.09
N LEU A 24 2.50 -6.37 3.89
CA LEU A 24 3.33 -6.17 2.71
C LEU A 24 4.25 -4.94 2.85
N GLU A 25 3.75 -3.83 3.42
CA GLU A 25 4.54 -2.65 3.76
C GLU A 25 5.68 -3.00 4.73
N GLN A 26 5.41 -3.77 5.80
CA GLN A 26 6.45 -4.18 6.75
C GLN A 26 7.48 -5.14 6.14
N ASP A 27 7.05 -6.07 5.31
CA ASP A 27 7.95 -6.99 4.61
C ASP A 27 8.90 -6.24 3.68
N LEU A 28 8.39 -5.26 2.93
CA LEU A 28 9.20 -4.40 2.07
C LEU A 28 10.15 -3.49 2.87
N VAL A 29 9.73 -2.94 4.01
CA VAL A 29 10.65 -2.20 4.90
C VAL A 29 11.80 -3.09 5.39
N ARG A 30 11.53 -4.37 5.67
CA ARG A 30 12.57 -5.31 6.15
C ARG A 30 13.52 -5.74 5.03
N LYS A 31 12.99 -5.96 3.82
CA LYS A 31 13.76 -6.45 2.66
C LYS A 31 14.49 -5.35 1.91
N THR A 32 13.98 -4.12 1.97
CA THR A 32 14.52 -2.98 1.22
C THR A 32 15.03 -1.91 2.17
N LYS A 33 16.18 -1.31 1.88
CA LYS A 33 16.67 -0.11 2.60
C LYS A 33 16.05 1.18 2.05
N MET A 34 14.79 1.11 1.63
CA MET A 34 14.07 2.23 1.01
C MET A 34 13.49 3.16 2.06
N THR A 35 13.30 4.43 1.68
CA THR A 35 12.54 5.38 2.50
C THR A 35 11.07 4.98 2.57
N LYS A 36 10.37 5.36 3.64
CA LYS A 36 8.97 5.00 3.87
C LYS A 36 8.04 5.34 2.69
N SER A 37 8.27 6.47 2.00
CA SER A 37 7.45 6.84 0.84
C SER A 37 7.71 5.97 -0.39
N ALA A 38 8.96 5.52 -0.58
CA ALA A 38 9.32 4.59 -1.65
C ALA A 38 8.74 3.20 -1.37
N VAL A 39 8.78 2.74 -0.12
CA VAL A 39 8.13 1.49 0.29
C VAL A 39 6.62 1.54 0.06
N TYR A 40 5.95 2.63 0.42
CA TYR A 40 4.52 2.81 0.17
C TYR A 40 4.18 2.71 -1.33
N LYS A 41 4.95 3.38 -2.21
CA LYS A 41 4.76 3.32 -3.66
C LYS A 41 4.98 1.92 -4.23
N GLN A 42 5.99 1.20 -3.71
CA GLN A 42 6.28 -0.18 -4.11
C GLN A 42 5.18 -1.12 -3.63
N ALA A 43 4.73 -0.98 -2.39
CA ALA A 43 3.64 -1.75 -1.81
C ALA A 43 2.34 -1.57 -2.62
N LEU A 44 2.03 -0.34 -3.02
CA LEU A 44 0.90 -0.05 -3.91
C LEU A 44 1.04 -0.72 -5.27
N LYS A 45 2.22 -0.67 -5.89
CA LYS A 45 2.46 -1.35 -7.18
C LYS A 45 2.26 -2.86 -7.08
N GLU A 46 2.76 -3.49 -6.03
CA GLU A 46 2.59 -4.94 -5.83
C GLU A 46 1.16 -5.31 -5.48
N TYR A 47 0.48 -4.48 -4.70
CA TYR A 47 -0.93 -4.65 -4.37
C TYR A 47 -1.80 -4.60 -5.62
N HIS A 48 -1.68 -3.54 -6.43
CA HIS A 48 -2.40 -3.43 -7.70
C HIS A 48 -1.95 -4.49 -8.71
N GLY A 49 -0.65 -4.79 -8.77
CA GLY A 49 -0.10 -5.80 -9.66
C GLY A 49 -0.57 -7.22 -9.36
N LYS A 50 -1.02 -7.53 -8.14
CA LYS A 50 -1.61 -8.83 -7.75
C LYS A 50 -3.14 -8.85 -7.78
N HIS A 51 -3.79 -7.71 -7.53
CA HIS A 51 -5.26 -7.61 -7.50
C HIS A 51 -5.89 -7.24 -8.85
N PHE A 52 -5.17 -6.58 -9.77
CA PHE A 52 -5.70 -6.11 -11.06
C PHE A 52 -5.19 -6.89 -12.29
N THR A 53 -4.30 -7.87 -12.14
CA THR A 53 -3.76 -8.68 -13.26
C THR A 53 -4.71 -9.76 -13.79
N HIS A 54 -5.99 -9.75 -13.43
CA HIS A 54 -6.98 -10.70 -13.96
C HIS A 54 -7.88 -10.14 -15.07
N GLN A 55 -7.52 -9.02 -15.70
CA GLN A 55 -8.18 -8.51 -16.91
C GLN A 55 -7.17 -7.97 -17.92
N MET A 56 -6.52 -8.86 -18.65
CA MET A 56 -6.11 -8.62 -20.05
C MET A 56 -6.37 -9.90 -20.83
#